data_AF-A0A7S4MAD3-F1
#
_entry.id   AF-A0A7S4MAD3-F1
#
_cell.length_a   1.000
_cell.length_b   1.000
_cell.length_c   1.000
_cell.angle_alpha   90.00
_cell.angle_beta   90.00
_cell.angle_gamma   90.00
#
_symmetry.space_group_name_H-M   'P 1'
#
loop_
_entity.id
_entity.type
_entity.pdbx_description
1 polymer ?
#
loop_
_entity_poly.entity_id
_entity_poly.type
_entity_poly.pdbx_seq_one_letter_code
_entity_poly.pdbx_strand_id
1 'polypeptide(L)'
;LTFQEGVSDEDFQVFDSLSCLLDFYIGKSSRESSSWLDSFSFLVNWSSMEQTKKEEKYENFACHELNFFLFHKDPEFFQSIVVPHINLKRTKTFIDYYLLSDRDAMKEFLSPWRLQSLNSFEQILLASTFDIEPLVKNIMDKVTSGANEKKAAALAAVRKRP
;
A
#
# COMPACT_ATOMS: atom_id res chain seq x y z
N LEU A 1 7.26 -26.23 8.62
CA LEU A 1 7.07 -25.51 7.35
C LEU A 1 8.45 -25.20 6.81
N THR A 2 8.93 -26.05 5.91
CA THR A 2 10.27 -25.99 5.34
C THR A 2 10.20 -25.05 4.14
N PHE A 3 10.82 -23.87 4.23
CA PHE A 3 10.91 -22.94 3.10
C PHE A 3 11.85 -23.54 2.06
N GLN A 4 11.36 -23.78 0.84
CA GLN A 4 12.20 -24.22 -0.28
C GLN A 4 12.93 -23.00 -0.87
N GLU A 5 14.25 -23.12 -0.94
CA GLU A 5 15.18 -22.23 -1.63
C GLU A 5 14.86 -22.17 -3.13
N GLY A 6 14.68 -20.97 -3.68
CA GLY A 6 14.39 -20.81 -5.11
C GLY A 6 13.99 -19.41 -5.60
N VAL A 7 14.32 -18.34 -4.87
CA VAL A 7 14.13 -16.96 -5.35
C VAL A 7 15.49 -16.27 -5.33
N SER A 8 15.92 -15.73 -6.47
CA SER A 8 17.19 -15.03 -6.64
C SER A 8 17.35 -13.87 -5.66
N ASP A 9 18.48 -13.86 -4.96
CA ASP A 9 18.87 -13.00 -3.84
C ASP A 9 19.29 -11.58 -4.25
N GLU A 10 18.62 -10.98 -5.25
CA GLU A 10 18.95 -9.62 -5.70
C GLU A 10 17.97 -8.60 -5.11
N ASP A 11 18.37 -8.17 -3.90
CA ASP A 11 17.97 -6.98 -3.12
C ASP A 11 16.70 -7.06 -2.26
N PHE A 12 16.52 -8.13 -1.48
CA PHE A 12 15.61 -8.08 -0.32
C PHE A 12 16.30 -7.40 0.87
N GLN A 13 15.82 -6.20 1.24
CA GLN A 13 16.25 -5.51 2.45
C GLN A 13 15.21 -5.66 3.56
N VAL A 14 15.60 -6.28 4.68
CA VAL A 14 14.77 -6.37 5.88
C VAL A 14 14.92 -5.08 6.69
N PHE A 15 13.79 -4.49 7.09
CA PHE A 15 13.75 -3.28 7.90
C PHE A 15 13.19 -3.59 9.28
N ASP A 16 13.95 -3.26 10.32
CA ASP A 16 13.57 -3.54 11.71
C ASP A 16 12.61 -2.49 12.30
N SER A 17 12.47 -1.34 11.64
CA SER A 17 11.58 -0.25 12.09
C SER A 17 10.98 0.54 10.93
N LEU A 18 9.79 1.09 11.18
CA LEU A 18 9.11 1.96 10.23
C LEU A 18 9.94 3.21 9.91
N SER A 19 10.69 3.74 10.88
CA SER A 19 11.59 4.89 10.68
C SER A 19 12.68 4.58 9.65
N CYS A 20 13.34 3.43 9.78
CA CYS A 20 14.41 3.03 8.86
C CYS A 20 13.89 2.85 7.43
N LEU A 21 12.70 2.27 7.27
CA LEU A 21 12.03 2.13 5.98
C LEU A 21 11.67 3.50 5.38
N LEU A 22 11.12 4.41 6.20
CA LEU A 22 10.72 5.74 5.76
C LEU A 22 11.93 6.57 5.32
N ASP A 23 13.00 6.58 6.11
CA ASP A 23 14.24 7.30 5.80
C ASP A 23 14.88 6.80 4.50
N PHE A 24 14.92 5.47 4.33
CA PHE A 24 15.43 4.86 3.11
C PHE A 24 14.61 5.28 1.89
N TYR A 25 13.28 5.27 2.00
CA TYR A 25 12.40 5.59 0.89
C TYR A 25 12.45 7.09 0.56
N ILE A 26 12.46 7.97 1.57
CA ILE A 26 12.66 9.41 1.38
C ILE A 26 13.99 9.66 0.65
N GLY A 27 15.07 9.01 1.09
CA GLY A 27 16.40 9.15 0.48
C GLY A 27 16.50 8.65 -0.97
N LYS A 28 15.65 7.70 -1.39
CA LYS A 28 15.63 7.19 -2.78
C LYS A 28 14.54 7.80 -3.67
N SER A 29 13.59 8.52 -3.08
CA SER A 29 12.45 9.09 -3.81
C SER A 29 12.81 10.39 -4.54
N SER A 30 12.01 10.75 -5.55
CA SER A 30 12.12 12.08 -6.18
C SER A 30 11.72 13.17 -5.18
N ARG A 31 12.19 14.41 -5.39
CA ARG A 31 11.93 15.55 -4.48
C ARG A 31 10.44 15.79 -4.15
N GLU A 32 9.54 15.50 -5.08
CA GLU A 32 8.10 15.67 -4.87
C GLU A 32 7.53 14.52 -4.02
N SER A 33 7.92 13.28 -4.31
CA SER A 33 7.51 12.11 -3.53
C SER A 33 8.10 12.13 -2.11
N SER A 34 9.30 12.67 -1.93
CA SER A 34 9.90 12.86 -0.60
C SER A 34 9.09 13.83 0.25
N SER A 35 8.53 14.89 -0.34
CA SER A 35 7.73 15.89 0.40
C SER A 35 6.40 15.33 0.91
N TRP A 36 5.74 14.48 0.12
CA TRP A 36 4.51 13.82 0.55
C TRP A 36 4.79 12.80 1.66
N LEU A 37 5.84 11.99 1.53
CA LEU A 37 6.22 11.00 2.55
C LEU A 37 6.66 11.64 3.88
N ASP A 38 7.38 12.75 3.80
CA ASP A 38 7.78 13.52 4.98
C ASP A 38 6.56 14.00 5.79
N SER A 39 5.44 14.26 5.10
CA SER A 39 4.18 14.62 5.75
C SER A 39 3.60 13.48 6.60
N PHE A 40 4.01 12.22 6.38
CA PHE A 40 3.63 11.05 7.17
C PHE A 40 4.65 10.64 8.23
N SER A 41 5.71 11.44 8.45
CA SER A 41 6.72 11.19 9.50
C SER A 41 6.11 11.03 10.90
N PHE A 42 4.94 11.64 11.15
CA PHE A 42 4.21 11.49 12.42
C PHE A 42 3.78 10.03 12.71
N LEU A 43 3.62 9.19 11.69
CA LEU A 43 3.20 7.78 11.86
C LEU A 43 4.21 6.97 12.66
N VAL A 44 5.50 7.35 12.62
CA VAL A 44 6.55 6.72 13.44
C VAL A 44 6.22 6.81 14.93
N ASN A 45 5.61 7.91 15.35
CA ASN A 45 5.28 8.17 16.76
C ASN A 45 3.80 7.94 17.07
N TRP A 46 3.02 7.38 16.13
CA TRP A 46 1.56 7.25 16.25
C TRP A 46 1.11 6.57 17.54
N SER A 47 1.77 5.48 17.93
CA SER A 47 1.44 4.73 19.15
C SER A 47 1.61 5.54 20.43
N SER A 48 2.46 6.57 20.43
CA SER A 48 2.76 7.43 21.58
C SER A 48 1.96 8.74 21.56
N MET A 49 1.10 8.97 20.56
CA MET A 49 0.31 10.19 20.45
C MET A 49 -0.98 10.12 21.27
N GLU A 50 -1.37 11.27 21.84
CA GLU A 50 -2.68 11.44 22.47
C GLU A 50 -3.80 11.38 21.43
N GLN A 51 -4.97 10.90 21.87
CA GLN A 51 -6.14 10.66 21.01
C GLN A 51 -6.58 11.92 20.23
N THR A 52 -6.62 13.09 20.89
CA THR A 52 -7.01 14.36 20.25
C THR A 52 -6.09 14.75 19.10
N LYS A 53 -4.78 14.51 19.25
CA LYS A 53 -3.79 14.77 18.18
C LYS A 53 -3.90 13.75 17.05
N LYS A 54 -4.24 12.49 17.35
CA LYS A 54 -4.50 11.47 16.33
C LYS A 54 -5.68 11.86 15.45
N GLU A 55 -6.76 12.35 16.04
CA GLU A 55 -7.94 12.84 15.31
C GLU A 55 -7.60 14.05 14.43
N GLU A 56 -6.90 15.05 14.96
CA GLU A 56 -6.46 16.21 14.18
C GLU A 56 -5.57 15.79 12.99
N LYS A 57 -4.63 14.85 13.20
CA LYS A 57 -3.82 14.32 12.12
C LYS A 57 -4.65 13.55 11.12
N TYR A 58 -5.60 12.75 11.59
CA TYR A 58 -6.47 11.98 10.71
C TYR A 58 -7.31 12.90 9.81
N GLU A 59 -7.91 13.96 10.33
CA GLU A 59 -8.69 14.91 9.53
C GLU A 59 -7.85 15.59 8.44
N ASN A 60 -6.61 15.94 8.74
CA ASN A 60 -5.70 16.62 7.81
C ASN A 60 -5.08 15.68 6.76
N PHE A 61 -4.90 14.40 7.09
CA PHE A 61 -4.17 13.42 6.28
C PHE A 61 -5.01 12.21 5.85
N ALA A 62 -6.34 12.27 5.96
CA ALA A 62 -7.23 11.17 5.62
C ALA A 62 -7.05 10.74 4.15
N CYS A 63 -6.48 9.55 3.96
CA CYS A 63 -6.30 8.92 2.65
C CYS A 63 -6.36 7.39 2.77
N HIS A 64 -6.37 6.69 1.63
CA HIS A 64 -6.48 5.23 1.59
C HIS A 64 -5.29 4.54 2.28
N GLU A 65 -4.10 5.09 2.13
CA GLU A 65 -2.86 4.58 2.72
C GLU A 65 -2.88 4.73 4.25
N LEU A 66 -3.32 5.88 4.76
CA LEU A 66 -3.46 6.11 6.20
C LEU A 66 -4.52 5.17 6.79
N ASN A 67 -5.68 5.05 6.16
CA ASN A 67 -6.74 4.16 6.63
C ASN A 67 -6.26 2.70 6.69
N PHE A 68 -5.52 2.25 5.66
CA PHE A 68 -4.95 0.92 5.61
C PHE A 68 -3.86 0.69 6.66
N PHE A 69 -3.04 1.70 6.94
CA PHE A 69 -2.07 1.65 8.02
C PHE A 69 -2.76 1.48 9.38
N LEU A 70 -3.78 2.30 9.67
CA LEU A 70 -4.52 2.29 10.92
C LEU A 70 -5.28 0.98 11.12
N PHE A 71 -5.83 0.39 10.06
CA PHE A 71 -6.47 -0.92 10.11
C PHE A 71 -5.58 -2.02 10.73
N HIS A 72 -4.27 -1.97 10.47
CA HIS A 72 -3.32 -2.95 11.01
C HIS A 72 -2.65 -2.51 12.31
N LYS A 73 -2.38 -1.21 12.48
CA LYS A 73 -1.55 -0.69 13.57
C LYS A 73 -2.33 -0.17 14.77
N ASP A 74 -3.55 0.31 14.56
CA ASP A 74 -4.39 0.87 15.62
C ASP A 74 -5.87 0.49 15.37
N PRO A 75 -6.25 -0.78 15.62
CA PRO A 75 -7.61 -1.26 15.34
C PRO A 75 -8.69 -0.54 16.13
N GLU A 76 -8.38 -0.08 17.35
CA GLU A 76 -9.33 0.66 18.20
C GLU A 76 -9.65 2.04 17.61
N PHE A 77 -8.61 2.78 17.21
CA PHE A 77 -8.81 4.06 16.50
C PHE A 77 -9.52 3.84 15.15
N PHE A 78 -9.15 2.78 14.43
CA PHE A 78 -9.77 2.45 13.16
C PHE A 78 -11.29 2.23 13.30
N GLN A 79 -11.72 1.42 14.28
CA GLN A 79 -13.14 1.14 14.47
C GLN A 79 -13.93 2.36 14.96
N SER A 80 -13.34 3.17 15.84
CA SER A 80 -14.02 4.32 16.44
C SER A 80 -14.13 5.52 15.51
N ILE A 81 -13.08 5.82 14.73
CA ILE A 81 -12.99 7.03 13.91
C ILE A 81 -13.04 6.70 12.41
N VAL A 82 -12.20 5.78 11.94
CA VAL A 82 -12.02 5.54 10.50
C VAL A 82 -13.27 4.90 9.87
N VAL A 83 -13.85 3.89 10.52
CA VAL A 83 -15.04 3.17 10.02
C VAL A 83 -16.24 4.10 9.80
N PRO A 84 -16.63 4.98 10.75
CA PRO A 84 -17.68 5.98 10.50
C PRO A 84 -17.39 6.88 9.30
N HIS A 85 -16.15 7.34 9.15
CA HIS A 85 -15.76 8.20 8.02
C HIS A 85 -15.87 7.47 6.67
N ILE A 86 -15.46 6.20 6.60
CA ILE A 86 -15.62 5.38 5.39
C ILE A 86 -17.10 5.13 5.10
N ASN A 87 -17.92 4.87 6.12
CA ASN A 87 -19.36 4.67 5.95
C ASN A 87 -20.07 5.90 5.39
N LEU A 88 -19.69 7.10 5.84
CA LEU A 88 -20.23 8.38 5.36
C LEU A 88 -19.77 8.75 3.94
N LYS A 89 -18.75 8.08 3.40
CA LYS A 89 -18.27 8.31 2.04
C LYS A 89 -19.35 7.97 1.01
N ARG A 90 -19.69 8.95 0.16
CA ARG A 90 -20.73 8.84 -0.88
C ARG A 90 -20.44 7.73 -1.90
N THR A 91 -19.19 7.66 -2.36
CA THR A 91 -18.74 6.65 -3.33
C THR A 91 -17.60 5.88 -2.70
N LYS A 92 -17.84 4.59 -2.43
CA LYS A 92 -16.85 3.69 -1.85
C LYS A 92 -16.03 3.02 -2.97
N THR A 93 -14.73 2.94 -2.77
CA THR A 93 -13.79 2.22 -3.64
C THR A 93 -13.56 0.80 -3.12
N PHE A 94 -12.80 -0.02 -3.86
CA PHE A 94 -12.46 -1.37 -3.41
C PHE A 94 -11.77 -1.38 -2.04
N ILE A 95 -10.81 -0.48 -1.80
CA ILE A 95 -10.14 -0.36 -0.49
C ILE A 95 -11.15 -0.07 0.61
N ASP A 96 -12.15 0.78 0.38
CA ASP A 96 -13.16 1.08 1.39
C ASP A 96 -13.97 -0.19 1.77
N TYR A 97 -14.37 -1.00 0.78
CA TYR A 97 -15.06 -2.27 1.03
C TYR A 97 -14.16 -3.30 1.70
N TYR A 98 -12.89 -3.37 1.32
CA TYR A 98 -11.89 -4.22 1.97
C TYR A 98 -11.74 -3.86 3.45
N LEU A 99 -11.62 -2.56 3.75
CA LEU A 99 -11.47 -2.04 5.11
C LEU A 99 -12.72 -2.24 5.97
N LEU A 100 -13.92 -2.21 5.36
CA LEU A 100 -15.18 -2.55 6.01
C LEU A 100 -15.42 -4.07 6.12
N SER A 101 -14.53 -4.90 5.58
CA SER A 101 -14.71 -6.36 5.48
C SER A 101 -16.00 -6.78 4.76
N ASP A 102 -16.49 -5.95 3.83
CA ASP A 102 -17.70 -6.22 3.05
C ASP A 102 -17.38 -7.15 1.88
N ARG A 103 -17.36 -8.46 2.17
CA ARG A 103 -17.03 -9.48 1.18
C ARG A 103 -18.00 -9.53 0.01
N ASP A 104 -19.26 -9.13 0.19
CA ASP A 104 -20.25 -9.22 -0.87
C ASP A 104 -20.05 -8.10 -1.89
N ALA A 105 -19.81 -6.87 -1.43
CA ALA A 105 -19.43 -5.77 -2.33
C ALA A 105 -18.08 -6.05 -3.03
N MET A 106 -17.13 -6.70 -2.34
CA MET A 106 -15.84 -7.07 -2.93
C MET A 106 -15.96 -8.07 -4.08
N LYS A 107 -16.94 -8.99 -4.05
CA LYS A 107 -17.15 -9.97 -5.13
C LYS A 107 -17.45 -9.30 -6.47
N GLU A 108 -18.09 -8.12 -6.47
CA GLU A 108 -18.37 -7.40 -7.72
C GLU A 108 -17.08 -7.02 -8.47
N PHE A 109 -15.98 -6.84 -7.74
CA PHE A 109 -14.68 -6.52 -8.30
C PHE A 109 -13.95 -7.71 -8.92
N LEU A 110 -14.44 -8.95 -8.73
CA LEU A 110 -13.96 -10.13 -9.45
C LEU A 110 -14.37 -10.14 -10.92
N SER A 111 -15.31 -9.29 -11.32
CA SER A 111 -15.68 -9.17 -12.73
C SER A 111 -14.51 -8.64 -13.57
N PRO A 112 -14.26 -9.17 -14.78
CA PRO A 112 -13.06 -8.82 -15.57
C PRO A 112 -12.88 -7.31 -15.80
N TRP A 113 -13.97 -6.58 -16.03
CA TRP A 113 -13.95 -5.14 -16.25
C TRP A 113 -13.57 -4.36 -14.99
N ARG A 114 -14.10 -4.74 -13.81
CA ARG A 114 -13.74 -4.10 -12.54
C ARG A 114 -12.32 -4.46 -12.13
N LEU A 115 -11.92 -5.71 -12.30
CA LEU A 115 -10.56 -6.17 -11.98
C LEU A 115 -9.49 -5.36 -12.74
N GLN A 116 -9.73 -5.07 -14.02
CA GLN A 116 -8.83 -4.23 -14.82
C GLN A 116 -8.76 -2.76 -14.37
N SER A 117 -9.82 -2.26 -13.73
CA SER A 117 -9.85 -0.89 -13.20
C SER A 117 -9.10 -0.74 -11.88
N LEU A 118 -8.84 -1.85 -11.17
CA LEU A 118 -8.11 -1.85 -9.90
C LEU A 118 -6.61 -1.65 -10.12
N ASN A 119 -5.96 -0.96 -9.18
CA ASN A 119 -4.51 -0.87 -9.19
C ASN A 119 -3.87 -2.23 -8.77
N SER A 120 -2.58 -2.42 -9.03
CA SER A 120 -1.90 -3.69 -8.72
C SER A 120 -2.01 -4.10 -7.24
N PHE A 121 -2.00 -3.13 -6.32
CA PHE A 121 -2.14 -3.39 -4.89
C PHE A 121 -3.56 -3.87 -4.55
N GLU A 122 -4.58 -3.23 -5.08
CA GLU A 122 -5.99 -3.63 -4.93
C GLU A 122 -6.25 -5.00 -5.55
N GLN A 123 -5.66 -5.31 -6.71
CA GLN A 123 -5.78 -6.63 -7.33
C GLN A 123 -5.12 -7.72 -6.47
N ILE A 124 -3.96 -7.45 -5.86
CA ILE A 124 -3.29 -8.38 -4.94
C ILE A 124 -4.16 -8.59 -3.68
N LEU A 125 -4.71 -7.53 -3.10
CA LEU A 125 -5.61 -7.63 -1.95
C LEU A 125 -6.86 -8.45 -2.28
N LEU A 126 -7.48 -8.21 -3.44
CA LEU A 126 -8.64 -8.96 -3.90
C LEU A 126 -8.30 -10.44 -4.08
N ALA A 127 -7.21 -10.75 -4.79
CA ALA A 127 -6.79 -12.12 -5.03
C ALA A 127 -6.41 -12.85 -3.74
N SER A 128 -5.75 -12.17 -2.79
CA SER A 128 -5.45 -12.70 -1.46
C SER A 128 -6.71 -12.96 -0.63
N THR A 129 -7.73 -12.09 -0.72
CA THR A 129 -8.97 -12.25 0.05
C THR A 129 -9.81 -13.45 -0.40
N PHE A 130 -9.74 -13.79 -1.69
CA PHE A 130 -10.50 -14.89 -2.30
C PHE A 130 -9.64 -16.12 -2.62
N ASP A 131 -8.40 -16.18 -2.12
CA ASP A 131 -7.45 -17.28 -2.34
C ASP A 131 -7.22 -17.63 -3.83
N ILE A 132 -7.12 -16.62 -4.68
CA ILE A 132 -6.90 -16.77 -6.14
C ILE A 132 -5.41 -16.67 -6.46
N GLU A 133 -4.65 -17.71 -6.09
CA GLU A 133 -3.21 -17.82 -6.34
C GLU A 133 -2.74 -17.50 -7.78
N PRO A 134 -3.41 -17.97 -8.86
CA PRO A 134 -2.93 -17.71 -10.22
C PRO A 134 -3.01 -16.23 -10.61
N LEU A 135 -3.93 -15.46 -10.02
CA LEU A 135 -3.99 -14.01 -10.23
C LEU A 135 -2.83 -13.29 -9.54
N VAL A 136 -2.52 -13.66 -8.30
CA VAL A 136 -1.39 -13.07 -7.54
C VAL A 136 -0.09 -13.23 -8.31
N LYS A 137 0.18 -14.45 -8.82
CA LYS A 137 1.39 -14.73 -9.58
C LYS A 137 1.48 -13.89 -10.86
N ASN A 138 0.41 -13.80 -11.63
CA ASN A 138 0.36 -13.00 -12.86
C ASN A 138 0.60 -11.51 -12.59
N ILE A 139 0.04 -10.97 -11.50
CA ILE A 139 0.26 -9.58 -11.11
C ILE A 139 1.71 -9.35 -10.68
N MET A 140 2.28 -10.24 -9.86
CA MET A 140 3.69 -10.14 -9.46
C MET A 140 4.64 -10.20 -10.65
N ASP A 141 4.37 -11.08 -11.63
CA ASP A 141 5.15 -11.19 -12.85
C ASP A 141 5.09 -9.89 -13.68
N LYS A 142 3.91 -9.26 -13.79
CA LYS A 142 3.74 -7.96 -14.48
C LYS A 142 4.44 -6.80 -13.79
N VAL A 143 4.40 -6.78 -12.45
CA VAL A 143 5.04 -5.71 -11.67
C VAL A 143 6.56 -5.80 -11.76
N THR A 144 7.11 -7.02 -11.64
CA THR A 144 8.56 -7.26 -11.77
C THR A 144 9.04 -7.02 -13.20
N SER A 145 8.30 -7.44 -14.23
CA SER A 145 8.66 -7.17 -15.63
C SER A 145 8.66 -5.67 -15.95
N GLY A 146 7.64 -4.93 -15.49
CA GLY A 146 7.55 -3.48 -15.69
C GLY A 146 8.63 -2.69 -14.93
N ALA A 147 9.05 -3.15 -13.76
CA ALA A 147 10.15 -2.55 -13.01
C ALA A 147 11.50 -2.76 -13.71
N ASN A 148 11.72 -3.95 -14.26
CA ASN A 148 12.94 -4.29 -15.00
C ASN A 148 13.06 -3.49 -16.31
N GLU A 149 11.96 -3.31 -17.05
CA GLU A 149 11.95 -2.48 -18.26
C GLU A 149 12.27 -1.01 -17.97
N LYS A 150 11.70 -0.43 -16.90
CA LYS A 150 12.00 0.94 -16.47
C LYS A 150 13.44 1.10 -15.99
N LYS A 151 13.96 0.13 -15.24
CA LYS A 151 15.37 0.10 -14.80
C LYS A 151 16.32 0.03 -16.01
N ALA A 152 16.02 -0.82 -16.99
CA ALA A 152 16.80 -0.92 -18.23
C ALA A 152 16.76 0.37 -19.07
N ALA A 153 15.58 1.01 -19.18
CA ALA A 153 15.42 2.28 -19.87
C ALA A 153 16.18 3.44 -19.17
N ALA A 154 16.13 3.51 -17.84
CA ALA A 154 16.87 4.49 -17.05
C ALA A 154 18.39 4.28 -17.18
N LEU A 155 18.86 3.03 -17.11
CA LEU A 155 20.29 2.70 -17.28
C LEU A 155 20.80 3.03 -18.69
N ALA A 156 19.98 2.79 -19.72
CA ALA A 156 20.28 3.16 -21.10
C ALA A 156 20.29 4.68 -21.32
N ALA A 157 19.46 5.45 -20.60
CA ALA A 157 19.44 6.91 -20.66
C ALA A 157 20.66 7.55 -19.96
N VAL A 158 21.15 6.94 -18.87
CA VAL A 158 22.38 7.37 -18.19
C VAL A 158 23.62 7.10 -19.05
N ARG A 159 23.67 5.98 -19.77
CA ARG A 159 24.78 5.62 -20.68
C ARG A 159 24.86 6.46 -21.96
N LYS A 160 23.81 7.23 -22.30
CA LYS A 160 23.72 8.09 -23.50
C LYS A 160 23.96 9.57 -23.23
N ARG A 161 24.31 9.97 -22.00
CA ARG A 161 24.81 11.33 -21.74
C ARG A 161 26.31 11.41 -22.14
N PRO A 162 26.72 12.41 -22.93
CA PRO A 162 28.11 12.58 -23.36
C PRO A 162 29.05 12.90 -22.20
#